data_AF-A0A0G2FAI2-F1
#
_entry.id   AF-A0A0G2FAI2-F1
#
_cell.length_a   1.000
_cell.length_b   1.000
_cell.length_c   1.000
_cell.angle_alpha   90.00
_cell.angle_beta   90.00
_cell.angle_gamma   90.00
#
_symmetry.space_group_name_H-M   'P 1'
#
loop_
_entity.id
_entity.type
_entity.pdbx_description
1 polymer ?
#
loop_
_entity_poly.entity_id
_entity_poly.type
_entity_poly.pdbx_seq_one_letter_code
_entity_poly.pdbx_strand_id
1 'polypeptide(L)'
;MSYYPSSSKDQGSHSRDSSSGSSKSSYYSGSNLPEDHPDRHYKAKEVRRQVQEAPSSKTRYVTDDGKRQKTSYPKDFKNKDSLDLRSPAPRNEFPLSQDHQGNFSQRPVSQQPGPYRAIYAKDKTDDRSRFDLIYHDPTRTGGDDSNMSMAAYRDRQHRSSGGGEGSSRRTKTSSTLTERQYRLRSK
;
A
#
# COMPACT_ATOMS: atom_id res chain seq x y z
N MET A 1 63.17 18.69 10.09
CA MET A 1 62.56 18.92 8.77
C MET A 1 63.03 17.82 7.85
N SER A 2 62.19 16.81 7.63
CA SER A 2 62.53 15.62 6.86
C SER A 2 61.44 15.39 5.82
N TYR A 3 61.81 15.49 4.56
CA TYR A 3 61.00 15.23 3.38
C TYR A 3 60.83 13.72 3.21
N TYR A 4 59.58 13.25 3.03
CA TYR A 4 59.30 11.94 2.45
C TYR A 4 58.54 12.13 1.13
N PRO A 5 58.89 11.37 0.07
CA PRO A 5 58.32 11.54 -1.26
C PRO A 5 56.93 10.90 -1.41
N SER A 6 56.12 11.56 -2.24
CA SER A 6 54.88 11.05 -2.83
C SER A 6 55.01 9.63 -3.36
N SER A 7 54.07 8.76 -2.96
CA SER A 7 53.78 7.54 -3.68
C SER A 7 52.31 7.58 -4.09
N SER A 8 52.09 7.92 -5.36
CA SER A 8 50.83 7.81 -6.07
C SER A 8 50.46 6.33 -6.20
N LYS A 9 49.44 5.88 -5.48
CA LYS A 9 48.74 4.63 -5.78
C LYS A 9 47.45 4.95 -6.49
N ASP A 10 47.58 4.98 -7.81
CA ASP A 10 46.52 4.67 -8.75
C ASP A 10 46.10 3.21 -8.50
N GLN A 11 44.88 3.01 -8.00
CA GLN A 11 44.22 1.71 -7.99
C GLN A 11 42.81 1.89 -8.52
N GLY A 12 42.67 1.60 -9.80
CA GLY A 12 41.84 0.47 -10.20
C GLY A 12 40.36 0.63 -9.88
N SER A 13 39.68 1.33 -10.79
CA SER A 13 38.47 0.82 -11.46
C SER A 13 37.98 -0.57 -11.02
N HIS A 14 37.33 -0.64 -9.88
CA HIS A 14 36.23 -1.58 -9.70
C HIS A 14 34.99 -0.92 -10.28
N SER A 15 34.85 -1.11 -11.59
CA SER A 15 33.57 -1.16 -12.27
C SER A 15 32.61 -1.93 -11.36
N ARG A 16 31.79 -1.21 -10.61
CA ARG A 16 30.56 -1.78 -10.09
C ARG A 16 29.72 -2.01 -11.32
N ASP A 17 29.94 -3.19 -11.87
CA ASP A 17 29.03 -3.96 -12.69
C ASP A 17 27.68 -3.89 -11.99
N SER A 18 26.97 -2.78 -12.24
CA SER A 18 25.58 -2.58 -11.89
C SER A 18 24.76 -3.34 -12.92
N SER A 19 25.15 -4.60 -13.14
CA SER A 19 24.27 -5.71 -13.42
C SER A 19 22.93 -5.40 -12.79
N SER A 20 21.94 -5.31 -13.66
CA SER A 20 20.53 -5.04 -13.42
C SER A 20 19.95 -6.09 -12.45
N GLY A 21 20.38 -6.03 -11.20
CA GLY A 21 19.96 -6.85 -10.09
C GLY A 21 18.54 -6.44 -9.78
N SER A 22 17.61 -7.03 -10.54
CA SER A 22 16.18 -6.91 -10.37
C SER A 22 15.88 -7.02 -8.87
N SER A 23 15.68 -5.88 -8.23
CA SER A 23 15.15 -5.85 -6.88
C SER A 23 13.67 -6.20 -7.02
N LYS A 24 13.38 -7.49 -7.19
CA LYS A 24 12.05 -8.04 -7.49
C LYS A 24 11.14 -7.92 -6.27
N SER A 25 10.88 -6.75 -5.74
CA SER A 25 9.86 -6.57 -4.71
C SER A 25 8.46 -6.77 -5.32
N SER A 26 7.54 -7.40 -4.59
CA SER A 26 6.12 -7.38 -4.97
C SER A 26 5.61 -5.94 -4.99
N TYR A 27 4.69 -5.64 -5.89
CA TYR A 27 4.15 -4.29 -6.08
C TYR A 27 2.66 -4.33 -6.36
N TYR A 28 2.01 -3.18 -6.21
CA TYR A 28 0.68 -2.93 -6.72
C TYR A 28 0.78 -2.15 -8.02
N SER A 29 -0.12 -2.43 -8.96
CA SER A 29 -0.09 -1.84 -10.29
C SER A 29 -1.44 -1.23 -10.65
N GLY A 30 -1.42 0.02 -11.06
CA GLY A 30 -2.52 0.72 -11.70
C GLY A 30 -2.40 0.55 -13.20
N SER A 31 -2.89 -0.58 -13.70
CA SER A 31 -2.64 -1.04 -15.08
C SER A 31 -3.08 -0.03 -16.15
N ASN A 32 -4.10 0.77 -15.83
CA ASN A 32 -4.71 1.76 -16.72
C ASN A 32 -4.05 3.15 -16.63
N LEU A 33 -3.02 3.31 -15.78
CA LEU A 33 -2.14 4.47 -15.84
C LEU A 33 -1.15 4.31 -17.02
N PRO A 34 -0.70 5.42 -17.63
CA PRO A 34 0.34 5.40 -18.67
C PRO A 34 1.57 4.61 -18.23
N GLU A 35 2.26 3.98 -19.18
CA GLU A 35 3.39 3.09 -18.88
C GLU A 35 4.57 3.79 -18.22
N ASP A 36 4.80 5.05 -18.61
CA ASP A 36 5.79 5.97 -18.08
C ASP A 36 5.32 6.72 -16.82
N HIS A 37 4.10 6.49 -16.34
CA HIS A 37 3.59 7.18 -15.17
C HIS A 37 4.43 6.81 -13.92
N PRO A 38 5.02 7.78 -13.19
CA PRO A 38 5.93 7.49 -12.09
C PRO A 38 5.27 6.66 -10.97
N ASP A 39 3.98 6.90 -10.75
CA ASP A 39 3.16 6.17 -9.78
C ASP A 39 2.56 4.86 -10.30
N ARG A 40 2.85 4.39 -11.53
CA ARG A 40 2.20 3.18 -12.08
C ARG A 40 2.40 1.95 -11.18
N HIS A 41 3.52 1.89 -10.48
CA HIS A 41 3.89 0.79 -9.61
C HIS A 41 4.23 1.27 -8.20
N TYR A 42 3.53 0.75 -7.20
CA TYR A 42 3.83 0.99 -5.79
C TYR A 42 4.41 -0.26 -5.13
N LYS A 43 5.58 -0.16 -4.52
CA LYS A 43 6.18 -1.27 -3.77
C LYS A 43 5.25 -1.72 -2.65
N ALA A 44 4.90 -3.00 -2.60
CA ALA A 44 3.90 -3.48 -1.66
C ALA A 44 4.32 -3.32 -0.19
N LYS A 45 5.63 -3.46 0.10
CA LYS A 45 6.17 -3.20 1.45
C LYS A 45 5.87 -1.77 1.89
N GLU A 46 6.01 -0.82 0.98
CA GLU A 46 5.82 0.61 1.26
C GLU A 46 4.33 0.94 1.43
N VAL A 47 3.47 0.37 0.57
CA VAL A 47 2.01 0.48 0.74
C VAL A 47 1.58 -0.01 2.12
N ARG A 48 2.01 -1.21 2.53
CA ARG A 48 1.67 -1.76 3.85
C ARG A 48 2.13 -0.83 4.98
N ARG A 49 3.36 -0.31 4.90
CA ARG A 49 3.90 0.63 5.90
C ARG A 49 3.04 1.89 6.01
N GLN A 50 2.74 2.55 4.89
CA GLN A 50 1.92 3.76 4.87
C GLN A 50 0.50 3.52 5.40
N VAL A 51 -0.13 2.38 5.07
CA VAL A 51 -1.45 1.99 5.60
C VAL A 51 -1.44 1.82 7.11
N GLN A 52 -0.40 1.19 7.66
CA GLN A 52 -0.27 1.03 9.11
C GLN A 52 -0.09 2.38 9.82
N GLU A 53 0.65 3.30 9.21
CA GLU A 53 0.91 4.64 9.75
C GLU A 53 -0.23 5.64 9.50
N ALA A 54 -1.19 5.32 8.63
CA ALA A 54 -2.25 6.26 8.27
C ALA A 54 -3.07 6.69 9.51
N PRO A 55 -3.42 7.97 9.67
CA PRO A 55 -4.29 8.37 10.77
C PRO A 55 -5.67 7.68 10.69
N SER A 56 -6.28 7.38 11.84
CA SER A 56 -7.66 6.86 11.88
C SER A 56 -8.72 7.95 11.73
N SER A 57 -8.35 9.21 11.99
CA SER A 57 -9.24 10.37 11.91
C SER A 57 -8.46 11.61 11.47
N LYS A 58 -9.20 12.63 11.01
CA LYS A 58 -8.60 13.90 10.56
C LYS A 58 -7.82 14.55 11.69
N THR A 59 -6.59 14.95 11.43
CA THR A 59 -5.73 15.62 12.41
C THR A 59 -5.88 17.13 12.31
N ARG A 60 -5.55 17.86 13.38
CA ARG A 60 -5.51 19.33 13.37
C ARG A 60 -4.08 19.83 13.30
N TYR A 61 -3.87 20.95 12.60
CA TYR A 61 -2.59 21.62 12.50
C TYR A 61 -2.73 23.13 12.63
N VAL A 62 -1.62 23.78 12.97
CA VAL A 62 -1.52 25.24 13.05
C VAL A 62 -0.81 25.72 11.80
N THR A 63 -1.41 26.67 11.09
CA THR A 63 -0.82 27.36 9.93
C THR A 63 0.09 28.49 10.38
N ASP A 64 0.89 29.04 9.47
CA ASP A 64 1.86 30.11 9.78
C ASP A 64 1.17 31.40 10.31
N ASP A 65 -0.09 31.62 9.97
CA ASP A 65 -0.94 32.70 10.49
C ASP A 65 -1.61 32.36 11.84
N GLY A 66 -1.19 31.27 12.50
CA GLY A 66 -1.68 30.83 13.81
C GLY A 66 -3.06 30.18 13.81
N LYS A 67 -3.70 29.98 12.65
CA LYS A 67 -5.03 29.38 12.56
C LYS A 67 -4.98 27.86 12.71
N ARG A 68 -6.01 27.28 13.33
CA ARG A 68 -6.17 25.83 13.44
C ARG A 68 -6.97 25.29 12.26
N GLN A 69 -6.34 24.46 11.43
CA GLN A 69 -6.97 23.78 10.30
C GLN A 69 -7.05 22.26 10.54
N LYS A 70 -8.00 21.59 9.88
CA LYS A 70 -8.11 20.13 9.86
C LYS A 70 -7.55 19.58 8.55
N THR A 71 -6.89 18.43 8.61
CA THR A 71 -6.55 17.69 7.39
C THR A 71 -7.82 17.21 6.68
N SER A 72 -7.78 17.17 5.36
CA SER A 72 -8.82 16.59 4.51
C SER A 72 -8.88 15.08 4.62
N TYR A 73 -7.74 14.43 4.89
CA TYR A 73 -7.63 12.97 5.04
C TYR A 73 -7.39 12.53 6.49
N PRO A 74 -7.81 11.29 6.85
CA PRO A 74 -8.55 10.34 6.03
C PRO A 74 -9.99 10.81 5.74
N LYS A 75 -10.59 10.28 4.67
CA LYS A 75 -12.00 10.55 4.30
C LYS A 75 -12.82 9.25 4.40
N ASP A 76 -14.13 9.38 4.57
CA ASP A 76 -15.03 8.23 4.53
C ASP A 76 -15.14 7.72 3.08
N PHE A 77 -14.86 6.43 2.87
CA PHE A 77 -14.97 5.81 1.56
C PHE A 77 -16.33 5.13 1.39
N LYS A 78 -17.15 5.66 0.48
CA LYS A 78 -18.53 5.20 0.26
C LYS A 78 -18.66 4.05 -0.73
N ASN A 79 -17.60 3.69 -1.46
CA ASN A 79 -17.61 2.67 -2.49
C ASN A 79 -18.70 2.86 -3.57
N LYS A 80 -18.84 4.08 -4.11
CA LYS A 80 -19.87 4.40 -5.13
C LYS A 80 -19.74 3.53 -6.39
N ASP A 81 -18.51 3.19 -6.76
CA ASP A 81 -18.20 2.32 -7.90
C ASP A 81 -18.48 0.82 -7.63
N SER A 82 -19.00 0.48 -6.45
CA SER A 82 -19.33 -0.90 -6.05
C SER A 82 -18.17 -1.88 -6.24
N LEU A 83 -16.95 -1.44 -5.91
CA LEU A 83 -15.75 -2.27 -5.97
C LEU A 83 -15.86 -3.43 -4.97
N ASP A 84 -15.35 -4.59 -5.35
CA ASP A 84 -15.27 -5.77 -4.49
C ASP A 84 -14.10 -5.63 -3.50
N LEU A 85 -14.39 -5.01 -2.35
CA LEU A 85 -13.40 -4.66 -1.33
C LEU A 85 -13.37 -5.67 -0.19
N ARG A 86 -12.17 -6.12 0.17
CA ARG A 86 -11.90 -7.06 1.26
C ARG A 86 -11.79 -6.39 2.63
N SER A 87 -11.47 -5.11 2.64
CA SER A 87 -11.48 -4.25 3.82
C SER A 87 -12.91 -4.16 4.40
N PRO A 88 -13.08 -4.30 5.73
CA PRO A 88 -14.40 -4.25 6.34
C PRO A 88 -14.98 -2.83 6.33
N ALA A 89 -16.31 -2.72 6.30
CA ALA A 89 -17.02 -1.45 6.47
C ALA A 89 -17.26 -1.16 7.96
N PRO A 90 -17.31 0.12 8.39
CA PRO A 90 -17.09 1.34 7.61
C PRO A 90 -15.62 1.56 7.23
N ARG A 91 -15.38 2.21 6.08
CA ARG A 91 -14.06 2.36 5.47
C ARG A 91 -13.58 3.81 5.43
N ASN A 92 -12.28 3.98 5.58
CA ASN A 92 -11.57 5.20 5.28
C ASN A 92 -10.75 5.05 4.00
N GLU A 93 -10.61 6.15 3.27
CA GLU A 93 -9.59 6.32 2.22
C GLU A 93 -8.46 7.25 2.70
N PHE A 94 -7.23 6.92 2.30
CA PHE A 94 -6.05 7.75 2.56
C PHE A 94 -5.08 7.72 1.37
N PRO A 95 -4.55 8.87 0.91
CA PRO A 95 -3.58 8.92 -0.18
C PRO A 95 -2.27 8.23 0.18
N LEU A 96 -1.61 7.65 -0.82
CA LEU A 96 -0.22 7.25 -0.66
C LEU A 96 0.71 8.41 -1.03
N SER A 97 1.87 8.45 -0.39
CA SER A 97 2.94 9.41 -0.72
C SER A 97 3.66 9.01 -2.00
N GLN A 98 3.80 9.96 -2.93
CA GLN A 98 4.47 9.79 -4.22
C GLN A 98 5.99 9.73 -4.11
N ASP A 99 6.57 10.36 -3.08
CA ASP A 99 8.00 10.27 -2.81
C ASP A 99 8.44 8.87 -2.35
N HIS A 100 7.47 8.00 -2.02
CA HIS A 100 7.69 6.68 -1.42
C HIS A 100 8.59 6.74 -0.16
N GLN A 101 8.68 7.90 0.48
CA GLN A 101 9.50 8.20 1.64
C GLN A 101 8.63 8.85 2.70
N GLY A 102 8.13 8.03 3.63
CA GLY A 102 7.21 8.52 4.66
C GLY A 102 5.76 8.41 4.22
N ASN A 103 4.87 8.95 5.06
CA ASN A 103 3.43 8.89 4.82
C ASN A 103 2.96 10.21 4.23
N PHE A 104 1.86 10.20 3.47
CA PHE A 104 1.31 11.41 2.86
C PHE A 104 1.09 12.50 3.92
N SER A 105 1.70 13.67 3.71
CA SER A 105 1.55 14.83 4.59
C SER A 105 0.81 15.94 3.86
N GLN A 106 -0.33 16.33 4.42
CA GLN A 106 -1.12 17.45 3.87
C GLN A 106 -0.58 18.83 4.30
N ARG A 107 0.48 18.90 5.12
CA ARG A 107 0.94 20.17 5.70
C ARG A 107 2.12 20.78 4.93
N PRO A 108 2.15 22.11 4.70
CA PRO A 108 1.01 23.04 4.77
C PRO A 108 0.24 23.15 3.45
N VAL A 109 0.83 22.95 2.26
CA VAL A 109 0.11 23.19 0.99
C VAL A 109 0.62 22.43 -0.25
N SER A 110 1.78 21.75 -0.25
CA SER A 110 2.43 21.42 -1.54
C SER A 110 2.20 20.01 -2.09
N GLN A 111 1.85 19.00 -1.29
CA GLN A 111 1.66 17.65 -1.83
C GLN A 111 0.23 17.45 -2.30
N GLN A 112 0.05 17.49 -3.62
CA GLN A 112 -1.16 16.96 -4.25
C GLN A 112 -1.24 15.46 -3.95
N PRO A 113 -2.41 14.95 -3.55
CA PRO A 113 -2.57 13.52 -3.38
C PRO A 113 -2.40 12.85 -4.76
N GLY A 114 -1.47 11.90 -4.86
CA GLY A 114 -1.25 11.13 -6.09
C GLY A 114 -2.47 10.30 -6.50
N PRO A 115 -2.40 9.44 -7.52
CA PRO A 115 -3.58 8.74 -8.02
C PRO A 115 -4.11 7.65 -7.08
N TYR A 116 -3.29 7.13 -6.15
CA TYR A 116 -3.66 5.99 -5.30
C TYR A 116 -4.33 6.39 -3.99
N ARG A 117 -5.28 5.57 -3.56
CA ARG A 117 -5.88 5.60 -2.23
C ARG A 117 -5.80 4.22 -1.61
N ALA A 118 -5.32 4.14 -0.38
CA ALA A 118 -5.51 2.96 0.45
C ALA A 118 -6.88 2.99 1.11
N ILE A 119 -7.59 1.86 1.04
CA ILE A 119 -8.90 1.67 1.67
C ILE A 119 -8.75 0.68 2.83
N TYR A 120 -9.08 1.13 4.03
CA TYR A 120 -8.93 0.36 5.26
C TYR A 120 -10.09 0.63 6.22
N ALA A 121 -10.22 -0.25 7.22
CA ALA A 121 -11.24 -0.12 8.25
C ALA A 121 -11.11 1.21 9.02
N LYS A 122 -12.24 1.84 9.33
CA LYS A 122 -12.25 3.13 10.03
C LYS A 122 -11.82 3.02 11.49
N ASP A 123 -12.14 1.91 12.16
CA ASP A 123 -11.73 1.66 13.54
C ASP A 123 -10.24 1.30 13.60
N LYS A 124 -9.53 1.80 14.62
CA LYS A 124 -8.11 1.48 14.85
C LYS A 124 -7.94 0.10 15.50
N THR A 125 -8.97 -0.40 16.15
CA THR A 125 -8.99 -1.76 16.72
C THR A 125 -9.13 -2.84 15.64
N ASP A 126 -9.55 -2.45 14.44
CA ASP A 126 -9.63 -3.35 13.29
C ASP A 126 -8.26 -3.63 12.67
N ASP A 127 -8.11 -4.84 12.15
CA ASP A 127 -6.88 -5.31 11.52
C ASP A 127 -6.62 -4.59 10.19
N ARG A 128 -5.67 -3.65 10.22
CA ARG A 128 -5.18 -2.91 9.04
C ARG A 128 -4.33 -3.74 8.08
N SER A 129 -4.07 -5.02 8.39
CA SER A 129 -3.53 -5.95 7.39
C SER A 129 -4.55 -6.22 6.28
N ARG A 130 -5.86 -6.05 6.57
CA ARG A 130 -6.96 -6.15 5.62
C ARG A 130 -7.28 -4.80 4.99
N PHE A 131 -6.47 -4.43 4.00
CA PHE A 131 -6.69 -3.23 3.19
C PHE A 131 -6.82 -3.57 1.71
N ASP A 132 -7.38 -2.64 0.98
CA ASP A 132 -7.41 -2.63 -0.48
C ASP A 132 -6.68 -1.40 -0.99
N LEU A 133 -6.17 -1.47 -2.21
CA LEU A 133 -5.54 -0.35 -2.86
C LEU A 133 -6.29 -0.05 -4.15
N ILE A 134 -6.74 1.19 -4.29
CA ILE A 134 -7.43 1.69 -5.47
C ILE A 134 -6.67 2.87 -6.06
N TYR A 135 -7.00 3.23 -7.29
CA TYR A 135 -6.46 4.42 -7.95
C TYR A 135 -7.51 5.07 -8.84
N HIS A 136 -7.37 6.38 -9.06
CA HIS A 136 -8.13 7.10 -10.07
C HIS A 136 -7.71 6.63 -11.47
N ASP A 137 -8.67 6.05 -12.18
CA ASP A 137 -8.49 5.46 -13.49
C ASP A 137 -8.78 6.51 -14.58
N PRO A 138 -7.76 6.99 -15.30
CA PRO A 138 -7.95 8.02 -16.32
C PRO A 138 -8.76 7.53 -17.53
N THR A 139 -8.95 6.21 -17.67
CA THR A 139 -9.74 5.61 -18.76
C THR A 139 -11.24 5.55 -18.45
N ARG A 140 -11.64 5.83 -17.20
CA ARG A 140 -13.03 5.84 -16.77
C ARG A 140 -13.57 7.26 -16.70
N THR A 141 -14.79 7.46 -17.19
CA THR A 141 -15.50 8.73 -17.04
C THR A 141 -16.09 8.85 -15.64
N GLY A 142 -15.90 10.01 -14.99
CA GLY A 142 -16.37 10.24 -13.62
C GLY A 142 -15.57 11.35 -12.94
N GLY A 143 -16.05 11.81 -11.78
CA GLY A 143 -15.30 12.71 -10.90
C GLY A 143 -14.45 11.93 -9.89
N ASP A 144 -13.83 12.66 -8.97
CA ASP A 144 -12.93 12.13 -7.92
C ASP A 144 -13.53 11.00 -7.06
N ASP A 145 -14.84 10.80 -7.05
CA ASP A 145 -15.49 9.76 -6.25
C ASP A 145 -16.02 8.56 -7.08
N SER A 146 -15.87 8.58 -8.42
CA SER A 146 -16.58 7.66 -9.32
C SER A 146 -15.79 7.23 -10.55
N ASN A 147 -14.45 7.29 -10.48
CA ASN A 147 -13.55 6.82 -11.52
C ASN A 147 -12.47 5.89 -10.96
N MET A 148 -12.81 5.07 -9.97
CA MET A 148 -11.83 4.25 -9.24
C MET A 148 -11.67 2.85 -9.84
N SER A 149 -10.43 2.34 -9.82
CA SER A 149 -10.11 0.96 -10.19
C SER A 149 -9.25 0.29 -9.12
N MET A 150 -9.38 -1.03 -8.99
CA MET A 150 -8.55 -1.82 -8.07
C MET A 150 -7.12 -1.91 -8.57
N ALA A 151 -6.15 -1.60 -7.71
CA ALA A 151 -4.74 -1.81 -8.01
C ALA A 151 -4.39 -3.30 -7.88
N ALA A 152 -3.91 -3.90 -8.96
CA ALA A 152 -3.59 -5.33 -8.98
C ALA A 152 -2.31 -5.61 -8.20
N TYR A 153 -2.37 -6.52 -7.22
CA TYR A 153 -1.16 -7.03 -6.58
C TYR A 153 -0.38 -7.94 -7.54
N ARG A 154 0.91 -7.68 -7.68
CA ARG A 154 1.84 -8.44 -8.50
C ARG A 154 2.93 -9.01 -7.61
N ASP A 155 2.96 -10.33 -7.52
CA ASP A 155 4.00 -11.03 -6.82
C ASP A 155 5.36 -10.88 -7.49
N ARG A 156 6.40 -11.13 -6.71
CA ARG A 156 7.76 -11.31 -7.23
C ARG A 156 7.68 -12.38 -8.31
N GLN A 157 8.03 -12.04 -9.56
CA GLN A 157 8.29 -13.05 -10.59
C GLN A 157 9.48 -13.90 -10.13
N HIS A 158 9.18 -14.99 -9.41
CA HIS A 158 10.03 -16.17 -9.47
C HIS A 158 10.02 -16.57 -10.94
N ARG A 159 11.17 -16.43 -11.61
CA ARG A 159 11.39 -17.20 -12.83
C ARG A 159 11.45 -18.65 -12.36
N SER A 160 10.30 -19.28 -12.20
CA SER A 160 10.18 -20.73 -12.28
C SER A 160 10.26 -21.07 -13.76
N SER A 161 11.49 -21.09 -14.27
CA SER A 161 11.84 -22.00 -15.34
C SER A 161 11.57 -23.41 -14.84
N GLY A 162 10.48 -24.04 -15.28
CA GLY A 162 10.16 -25.42 -14.96
C GLY A 162 8.67 -25.71 -15.08
N GLY A 163 8.31 -26.49 -16.11
CA GLY A 163 6.97 -27.04 -16.27
C GLY A 163 6.56 -27.92 -15.09
N GLY A 164 5.26 -28.11 -14.92
CA GLY A 164 4.71 -28.95 -13.89
C GLY A 164 3.19 -28.88 -13.87
N GLU A 165 2.57 -29.72 -14.69
CA GLU A 165 1.18 -30.12 -14.59
C GLU A 165 0.82 -30.57 -13.17
N GLY A 166 -0.44 -30.34 -12.80
CA GLY A 166 -1.15 -31.17 -11.83
C GLY A 166 -0.86 -30.89 -10.35
N SER A 167 -1.85 -30.37 -9.64
CA SER A 167 -2.56 -31.20 -8.65
C SER A 167 -3.65 -30.37 -7.96
N SER A 168 -4.90 -30.71 -8.26
CA SER A 168 -6.04 -30.45 -7.39
C SER A 168 -5.71 -30.82 -5.95
N ARG A 169 -5.97 -29.91 -5.00
CA ARG A 169 -6.12 -30.27 -3.58
C ARG A 169 -7.41 -29.69 -3.02
N ARG A 170 -8.39 -30.58 -3.08
CA ARG A 170 -9.64 -30.69 -2.34
C ARG A 170 -9.37 -30.50 -0.83
N THR A 171 -9.84 -29.42 -0.22
CA THR A 171 -9.86 -29.28 1.24
C THR A 171 -11.14 -29.89 1.79
N LYS A 172 -10.99 -31.00 2.50
CA LYS A 172 -12.04 -31.62 3.32
C LYS A 172 -12.29 -30.73 4.55
N THR A 173 -13.55 -30.36 4.74
CA THR A 173 -14.07 -29.79 5.98
C THR A 173 -13.96 -30.84 7.09
N SER A 174 -13.30 -30.46 8.18
CA SER A 174 -13.27 -31.23 9.44
C SER A 174 -14.15 -30.49 10.43
N SER A 175 -15.31 -31.06 10.79
CA SER A 175 -16.15 -30.56 11.88
C SER A 175 -16.15 -31.60 13.01
N THR A 176 -15.23 -31.43 13.95
CA THR A 176 -15.31 -32.00 15.29
C THR A 176 -15.74 -30.88 16.23
N LEU A 177 -16.95 -30.98 16.80
CA LEU A 177 -17.35 -30.12 17.91
C LEU A 177 -17.96 -31.00 19.00
N THR A 178 -17.09 -31.25 19.98
CA THR A 178 -17.29 -31.97 21.22
C THR A 178 -18.14 -31.13 22.17
N GLU A 179 -19.25 -31.72 22.62
CA GLU A 179 -19.70 -31.81 24.01
C GLU A 179 -19.41 -30.63 24.97
N ARG A 180 -20.48 -29.93 25.41
CA ARG A 180 -20.58 -29.51 26.81
C ARG A 180 -22.02 -29.28 27.25
N GLN A 181 -22.44 -30.12 28.18
CA GLN A 181 -23.63 -30.00 29.01
C GLN A 181 -23.67 -28.68 29.80
N TYR A 182 -24.88 -28.16 30.04
CA TYR A 182 -25.23 -27.51 31.31
C TYR A 182 -26.71 -27.76 31.67
N ARG A 183 -26.88 -28.55 32.74
CA ARG A 183 -27.84 -28.49 33.87
C ARG A 183 -29.32 -28.13 33.66
N LEU A 184 -30.13 -29.15 33.95
CA LEU A 184 -31.36 -29.19 34.75
C LEU A 184 -31.59 -28.02 35.73
N ARG A 185 -32.81 -27.45 35.75
CA ARG A 185 -33.74 -27.49 36.90
C ARG A 185 -35.04 -26.67 36.69
N SER A 186 -36.14 -27.23 37.22
CA SER A 186 -37.42 -26.59 37.63
C SER A 186 -38.44 -26.35 36.48
N LYS A 187 -39.69 -26.80 36.52
CA LYS A 187 -40.57 -27.41 37.55
C LYS A 187 -41.42 -28.49 36.88
#